data_AF-A0A9E5NZD8-F1
#
_entry.id   AF-A0A9E5NZD8-F1
#
_cell.length_a   1.000
_cell.length_b   1.000
_cell.length_c   1.000
_cell.angle_alpha   90.00
_cell.angle_beta   90.00
_cell.angle_gamma   90.00
#
_symmetry.space_group_name_H-M   'P 1'
#
loop_
_entity.id
_entity.type
_entity.pdbx_description
1 polymer ?
#
loop_
_entity_poly.entity_id
_entity_poly.type
_entity_poly.pdbx_seq_one_letter_code
_entity_poly.pdbx_strand_id
1 'polypeptide(L)'
;MRKKRYLLLLLGFILAMALVTVFGENGLLHVFKLKRHLEKLTRTNEAVRLENAALLEEIEHLKSHEGYLELEAHKQGLVKDDEIVFQFKEHE
;
A
#
# COMPACT_ATOMS: atom_id res chain seq x y z
N MET A 1 -15.90 36.30 -48.70
CA MET A 1 -16.41 36.64 -47.34
C MET A 1 -17.11 35.46 -46.63
N ARG A 2 -18.08 34.75 -47.25
CA ARG A 2 -18.85 33.67 -46.58
C ARG A 2 -18.03 32.43 -46.18
N LYS A 3 -17.11 31.95 -47.04
CA LYS A 3 -16.25 30.78 -46.74
C LYS A 3 -15.36 30.97 -45.49
N LYS A 4 -14.83 32.18 -45.28
CA LYS A 4 -14.03 32.51 -44.08
C LYS A 4 -14.86 32.44 -42.78
N ARG A 5 -16.15 32.81 -42.83
CA ARG A 5 -17.06 32.69 -41.68
C ARG A 5 -17.33 31.24 -41.31
N TYR A 6 -17.55 30.36 -42.29
CA TYR A 6 -17.74 28.93 -42.02
C TYR A 6 -16.48 28.27 -41.45
N LEU A 7 -15.29 28.65 -41.94
CA LEU A 7 -14.00 28.21 -41.38
C LEU A 7 -13.82 28.66 -39.93
N LEU A 8 -14.17 29.90 -39.59
CA LEU A 8 -14.12 30.40 -38.22
C LEU A 8 -15.12 29.69 -37.30
N LEU A 9 -16.33 29.40 -37.79
CA LEU A 9 -17.33 28.63 -37.05
C LEU A 9 -16.87 27.19 -36.80
N LEU A 10 -16.29 26.54 -37.81
CA LEU A 10 -15.73 25.19 -37.67
C LEU A 10 -14.59 25.16 -36.65
N LEU A 11 -13.69 26.15 -36.70
CA LEU A 11 -12.58 26.26 -35.76
C LEU A 11 -13.08 26.46 -34.32
N GLY A 12 -14.08 27.33 -34.13
CA GLY A 12 -14.72 27.53 -32.83
C GLY A 12 -15.40 26.27 -32.30
N PHE A 13 -16.06 25.51 -33.17
CA PHE A 13 -16.69 24.24 -32.80
C PHE A 13 -15.67 23.19 -32.37
N ILE A 14 -14.57 23.03 -33.11
CA ILE A 14 -13.48 22.11 -32.76
C ILE A 14 -12.87 22.50 -31.40
N LEU A 15 -12.65 23.80 -31.18
CA LEU A 15 -12.09 24.29 -29.92
C LEU A 15 -13.03 24.05 -28.74
N ALA A 16 -14.35 24.26 -28.93
CA ALA A 16 -15.35 23.96 -27.92
C ALA A 16 -15.39 22.46 -27.59
N MET A 17 -15.34 21.58 -28.60
CA MET A 17 -15.24 20.14 -28.40
C MET A 17 -13.96 19.72 -27.66
N ALA A 18 -12.83 20.34 -27.99
CA ALA A 18 -11.57 20.08 -27.31
C ALA A 18 -11.64 20.48 -25.82
N LEU A 19 -12.22 21.64 -25.51
CA LEU A 19 -12.41 22.10 -24.13
C LEU A 19 -13.33 21.16 -23.35
N VAL A 20 -14.45 20.74 -23.92
CA VAL A 20 -15.37 19.80 -23.26
C VAL A 20 -14.70 18.43 -23.03
N THR A 21 -13.88 17.96 -23.98
CA THR A 21 -13.16 16.68 -23.82
C THR A 21 -12.04 16.75 -22.77
N VAL A 22 -11.40 17.91 -22.62
CA VAL A 22 -10.31 18.10 -21.65
C VAL A 22 -10.84 18.40 -20.24
N PHE A 23 -11.89 19.23 -20.13
CA PHE A 23 -12.45 19.72 -18.87
C PHE A 23 -13.77 19.04 -18.43
N GLY A 24 -14.31 18.12 -19.23
CA GLY A 24 -15.48 17.34 -18.84
C GLY A 24 -15.19 16.47 -17.60
N GLU A 25 -16.26 16.08 -16.89
CA GLU A 25 -16.18 15.28 -15.65
C GLU A 25 -15.37 13.98 -15.82
N ASN A 26 -15.43 13.38 -17.02
CA ASN A 26 -14.64 12.20 -17.42
C ASN A 26 -13.55 12.53 -18.46
N GLY A 27 -13.06 13.77 -18.46
CA GLY A 27 -12.12 14.26 -19.46
C GLY A 27 -10.75 13.59 -19.40
N LEU A 28 -9.93 13.84 -20.42
CA LEU A 28 -8.58 13.26 -20.57
C LEU A 28 -7.69 13.49 -19.33
N LEU A 29 -7.80 14.64 -18.68
CA LEU A 29 -7.04 14.95 -17.47
C LEU A 29 -7.44 14.08 -16.28
N HIS A 30 -8.73 13.76 -16.16
CA HIS A 30 -9.23 12.89 -15.10
C HIS A 30 -8.70 11.46 -15.27
N VAL A 31 -8.79 10.92 -16.49
CA VAL A 31 -8.27 9.59 -16.82
C VAL A 31 -6.76 9.50 -16.57
N PHE A 32 -6.00 10.55 -16.94
CA PHE A 32 -4.56 10.58 -16.69
C PHE A 32 -4.21 10.59 -15.20
N LYS A 33 -4.90 11.42 -14.40
CA LYS A 33 -4.72 11.43 -12.94
C LYS A 33 -5.09 10.08 -12.35
N LEU A 34 -6.22 9.50 -12.75
CA LEU A 34 -6.68 8.22 -12.23
C LEU A 34 -5.69 7.09 -12.54
N LYS A 35 -5.14 7.03 -13.76
CA LYS A 35 -4.07 6.08 -14.11
C LYS A 35 -2.84 6.24 -13.22
N ARG A 36 -2.39 7.47 -12.95
CA ARG A 36 -1.27 7.71 -12.02
C ARG A 36 -1.58 7.28 -10.59
N HIS A 37 -2.81 7.55 -10.12
CA HIS A 37 -3.23 7.12 -8.79
C HIS A 37 -3.28 5.59 -8.67
N LEU A 38 -3.82 4.90 -9.69
CA LEU A 38 -3.82 3.45 -9.75
C LEU A 38 -2.40 2.90 -9.74
N GLU A 39 -1.51 3.42 -10.58
CA GLU A 39 -0.12 2.96 -10.63
C GLU A 39 0.59 3.13 -9.28
N LYS A 40 0.41 4.28 -8.62
CA LYS A 40 0.97 4.52 -7.28
C LYS A 40 0.42 3.52 -6.27
N LEU A 41 -0.89 3.29 -6.27
CA LEU A 41 -1.54 2.41 -5.31
C LEU A 41 -1.11 0.95 -5.50
N THR A 42 -0.99 0.49 -6.76
CA THR A 42 -0.48 -0.84 -7.08
C THR A 42 0.95 -1.03 -6.57
N ARG A 43 1.85 -0.06 -6.81
CA ARG A 43 3.23 -0.14 -6.30
C ARG A 43 3.28 -0.20 -4.78
N THR A 44 2.47 0.62 -4.09
CA THR A 44 2.41 0.60 -2.63
C THR A 44 1.87 -0.73 -2.11
N ASN A 45 0.84 -1.28 -2.76
CA ASN A 45 0.28 -2.57 -2.39
C ASN A 45 1.32 -3.70 -2.55
N GLU A 46 2.05 -3.73 -3.67
CA GLU A 46 3.11 -4.71 -3.89
C GLU A 46 4.22 -4.60 -2.84
N ALA A 47 4.66 -3.38 -2.51
CA ALA A 47 5.67 -3.16 -1.48
C ALA A 47 5.23 -3.69 -0.11
N VAL A 48 4.00 -3.33 0.32
CA VAL A 48 3.43 -3.81 1.59
C VAL A 48 3.27 -5.33 1.59
N ARG A 49 2.88 -5.93 0.45
CA ARG A 49 2.72 -7.37 0.34
C ARG A 49 4.06 -8.11 0.48
N LEU A 50 5.13 -7.56 -0.09
CA LEU A 50 6.48 -8.11 0.05
C LEU A 50 7.00 -7.96 1.49
N GLU A 51 6.78 -6.81 2.12
CA GLU A 51 7.13 -6.59 3.53
C GLU A 51 6.39 -7.56 4.46
N ASN A 52 5.09 -7.74 4.24
CA ASN A 52 4.29 -8.68 5.01
C ASN A 52 4.78 -10.13 4.84
N ALA A 53 5.12 -10.54 3.61
CA ALA A 53 5.68 -11.87 3.36
C ALA A 53 7.02 -12.08 4.11
N ALA A 54 7.90 -11.08 4.10
CA ALA A 54 9.17 -11.14 4.83
C ALA A 54 8.97 -11.21 6.36
N LEU A 55 8.03 -10.41 6.90
CA LEU A 55 7.70 -10.45 8.33
C LEU A 55 7.08 -11.80 8.73
N LEU A 56 6.25 -12.41 7.88
CA LEU A 56 5.70 -13.74 8.14
C LEU A 56 6.80 -14.80 8.16
N GLU A 57 7.74 -14.74 7.23
CA GLU A 57 8.92 -15.62 7.23
C GLU A 57 9.76 -15.44 8.50
N GLU A 58 9.96 -14.20 8.95
CA GLU A 58 10.65 -13.91 10.22
C GLU A 58 9.89 -14.48 11.42
N ILE A 59 8.56 -14.34 11.45
CA ILE A 59 7.71 -14.94 12.49
C ILE A 59 7.80 -16.47 12.49
N GLU A 60 7.79 -17.11 11.32
CA GLU A 60 7.96 -18.57 11.21
C GLU A 60 9.34 -19.01 11.68
N HIS A 61 10.39 -18.26 11.33
CA HIS A 61 11.72 -18.46 11.86
C HIS A 61 11.76 -18.31 13.38
N LEU A 62 11.16 -17.27 13.96
CA LEU A 62 11.12 -17.08 15.41
C LEU A 62 10.32 -18.18 16.12
N LYS A 63 9.19 -18.62 15.54
CA LYS A 63 8.35 -19.68 16.10
C LYS A 63 9.01 -21.07 16.03
N SER A 64 9.79 -21.34 14.99
CA SER A 64 10.52 -22.62 14.85
C SER A 64 11.66 -22.77 15.89
N HIS A 65 12.04 -21.68 16.55
CA HIS A 65 12.86 -21.72 17.76
C HIS A 65 11.93 -21.69 18.98
N GLU A 66 11.18 -22.77 19.25
CA GLU A 66 10.25 -22.86 20.40
C GLU A 66 10.88 -22.36 21.71
N GLY A 67 12.17 -22.66 21.91
CA GLY A 67 12.93 -22.19 23.08
C GLY A 67 13.14 -20.68 23.17
N TYR A 68 13.13 -19.92 22.06
CA TYR A 68 13.28 -18.46 22.10
C TYR A 68 12.00 -17.77 22.56
N LEU A 69 10.83 -18.26 22.10
CA LEU A 69 9.54 -17.74 22.53
C LEU A 69 9.28 -18.05 24.00
N GLU A 70 9.62 -19.27 24.46
CA GLU A 70 9.56 -19.64 25.88
C GLU A 70 10.52 -18.79 26.72
N LEU A 71 11.76 -18.57 26.26
CA LEU A 71 12.72 -17.72 26.97
C LEU A 71 12.21 -16.27 27.13
N GLU A 72 11.62 -15.70 26.08
CA GLU A 72 11.08 -14.33 26.13
C GLU A 72 9.80 -14.24 26.97
N ALA A 73 8.96 -15.28 26.94
CA ALA A 73 7.82 -15.43 27.84
C ALA A 73 8.26 -15.48 29.31
N HIS A 74 9.30 -16.27 29.64
CA HIS A 74 9.86 -16.34 30.99
C HIS A 74 10.45 -15.02 31.47
N LYS A 75 11.12 -14.25 30.60
CA LYS A 75 11.59 -12.90 30.96
C LYS A 75 10.46 -11.94 31.33
N GLN A 76 9.27 -12.14 30.75
CA GLN A 76 8.07 -11.37 31.06
C GLN A 76 7.25 -11.98 32.20
N GLY A 77 7.72 -13.07 32.83
CA GLY A 77 7.05 -13.75 33.93
C GLY A 77 5.89 -14.66 33.51
N LEU A 78 5.78 -14.99 32.22
CA LEU A 78 4.81 -15.94 31.70
C LEU A 78 5.40 -17.36 31.79
N VAL A 79 4.61 -18.26 32.37
CA VAL A 79 4.94 -19.69 32.60
C VAL A 79 3.68 -20.51 32.37
N LYS A 80 3.83 -21.75 31.89
CA LYS A 80 2.67 -22.65 31.70
C LYS A 80 2.22 -23.23 33.05
N ASP A 81 0.94 -23.61 33.13
CA ASP A 81 0.35 -24.15 34.36
C ASP A 81 1.00 -25.47 34.82
N ASP A 82 1.65 -26.20 33.92
CA ASP A 82 2.33 -27.48 34.15
C ASP A 82 3.85 -27.36 34.36
N GLU A 83 4.38 -26.15 34.52
CA GLU A 83 5.82 -25.87 34.51
C GLU A 83 6.40 -25.59 35.91
N ILE A 84 7.53 -26.22 36.25
CA ILE A 84 8.21 -26.04 37.55
C ILE A 84 9.40 -25.09 37.38
N VAL A 85 9.28 -23.88 37.90
CA VAL A 85 10.32 -22.84 37.82
C VAL A 85 11.28 -22.92 39.01
N PHE A 86 12.58 -23.07 38.74
CA PHE A 86 13.62 -22.97 39.77
C PHE A 86 14.23 -21.57 39.79
N GLN A 87 13.97 -20.81 40.86
CA GLN A 87 14.58 -19.50 41.08
C GLN A 87 15.77 -19.64 42.03
N PHE A 88 16.99 -19.61 41.48
CA PHE A 88 18.20 -19.61 42.29
C PHE A 88 18.43 -18.19 42.82
N LYS A 89 18.40 -18.02 44.14
CA LYS A 89 18.94 -16.80 44.75
C LYS A 89 20.45 -16.89 44.67
N GLU A 90 21.10 -15.91 44.04
CA GLU A 90 22.53 -15.70 44.23
C GLU A 90 22.75 -15.47 45.73
N HIS A 91 23.38 -16.46 46.37
CA HIS A 91 23.88 -16.34 47.72
C HIS A 91 25.13 -15.47 47.65
N GLU A 92 25.04 -14.27 48.22
CA GLU A 92 26.19 -13.45 48.63
C GLU A 92 26.89 -14.07 49.85
#